data_AF-A0A9D6K7U5-F1
#
_entry.id   AF-A0A9D6K7U5-F1
#
_cell.length_a   1.000
_cell.length_b   1.000
_cell.length_c   1.000
_cell.angle_alpha   90.00
_cell.angle_beta   90.00
_cell.angle_gamma   90.00
#
_symmetry.space_group_name_H-M   'P 1'
#
loop_
_entity.id
_entity.type
_entity.pdbx_description
1 polymer ?
#
loop_
_entity_poly.entity_id
_entity_poly.type
_entity_poly.pdbx_seq_one_letter_code
_entity_poly.pdbx_strand_id
1 'polypeptide(L)'
;MAKKIILVLCLILFYSFNSTAFGEEIRIKLIEIKGNKRISASTIRSKIKMKDGDTFSPLLLKEDIKSLFQMGYFEDVKVDTEGFEGGIKIIFIVTEKQYIESVIFVGNDALTAEKLKEKITIKPNTIVDQQIIKDNVDKIKKYYEDEGYYYAAVIPVLKTTTADRISIIFYIEEGKKVKVTDVRFEGNKAYSSFKIRRTMKTKRHWIFSWLDSTGRYKKEEARNDIERIEELYANNGYIEVQVGEPRVEVSKDKKSIILIYPIIEGNRFKINKISIKGNTVFTEKELRKGLKIEEKAIFKRNLLREDIVAIVEKYGEKGYAFANVIPAIDPDKNTKLVNITLNVTEKDKVKVNRINIFGNDVTKDKVIRREIRVTEQEIINTKELKRSYQRLNNLNFFETIELLPRELPESMVDLDVRVKEKPTGAISFGAGYNSVDHVVGMVEISQGNVFGTGILAKAKGEFGKRKTNYTLSVKEPWLFDQPMSLGANLFKSDRSFDSYKKASIGGNTTLGRSFTEYISGSITYNLERVQILNMAATAPDTVKTDCDPHYAAISNIEYPYNSCKKKLTSSVGLGLSRDSRDNYLDPREGSTNSIYYEYALLMAAKTGSEAIRNSYLILS
;
A
#
# COMPACT_ATOMS: atom_id res chain seq x y z
N MET A 1 -92.50 -7.11 -34.48
CA MET A 1 -92.30 -7.05 -33.01
C MET A 1 -91.91 -8.42 -32.41
N ALA A 2 -91.16 -9.25 -33.15
CA ALA A 2 -90.80 -10.63 -32.75
C ALA A 2 -89.28 -10.87 -32.57
N LYS A 3 -88.45 -9.83 -32.70
CA LYS A 3 -86.98 -9.92 -32.50
C LYS A 3 -86.49 -9.49 -31.11
N LYS A 4 -87.36 -8.94 -30.25
CA LYS A 4 -87.00 -8.52 -28.87
C LYS A 4 -87.32 -9.55 -27.78
N ILE A 5 -88.08 -10.62 -28.08
CA ILE A 5 -88.42 -11.66 -27.10
C ILE A 5 -87.39 -12.81 -27.09
N ILE A 6 -86.73 -13.09 -28.22
CA ILE A 6 -85.72 -14.16 -28.32
C ILE A 6 -84.39 -13.77 -27.65
N LEU A 7 -84.05 -12.47 -27.59
CA LEU A 7 -82.82 -12.01 -26.95
C LEU A 7 -82.89 -12.06 -25.40
N VAL A 8 -84.09 -11.97 -24.82
CA VAL A 8 -84.29 -12.05 -23.37
C VAL A 8 -84.35 -13.51 -22.89
N LEU A 9 -84.82 -14.45 -23.72
CA LEU A 9 -84.81 -15.87 -23.38
C LEU A 9 -83.40 -16.50 -23.44
N CYS A 10 -82.52 -16.04 -24.33
CA CYS A 10 -81.12 -16.51 -24.37
C CYS A 10 -80.25 -15.92 -23.24
N LEU A 11 -80.60 -14.76 -22.67
CA LEU A 11 -79.84 -14.20 -21.54
C LEU A 11 -80.15 -14.89 -20.20
N ILE A 12 -81.33 -15.51 -20.05
CA ILE A 12 -81.71 -16.23 -18.83
C ILE A 12 -81.12 -17.65 -18.80
N LEU A 13 -80.83 -18.25 -19.97
CA LEU A 13 -80.15 -19.55 -20.08
C LEU A 13 -78.61 -19.48 -19.91
N PHE A 14 -78.03 -18.28 -19.89
CA PHE A 14 -76.61 -18.07 -19.56
C PHE A 14 -76.36 -17.89 -18.05
N TYR A 15 -77.41 -17.85 -17.22
CA TYR A 15 -77.31 -17.57 -15.78
C TYR A 15 -77.28 -18.80 -14.87
N SER A 16 -77.31 -20.01 -15.42
CA SER A 16 -77.36 -21.25 -14.63
C SER A 16 -76.35 -22.29 -15.11
N PHE A 17 -75.07 -21.93 -15.10
CA PHE A 17 -73.96 -22.89 -14.92
C PHE A 17 -72.77 -22.17 -14.26
N ASN A 18 -73.01 -21.55 -13.10
CA ASN A 18 -71.93 -21.32 -12.12
C ASN A 18 -71.61 -22.67 -11.47
N SER A 19 -70.83 -23.50 -12.17
CA SER A 19 -70.07 -24.53 -11.47
C SER A 19 -68.93 -23.82 -10.77
N THR A 20 -69.08 -23.58 -9.48
CA THR A 20 -67.96 -23.33 -8.58
C THR A 20 -67.04 -24.55 -8.66
N ALA A 21 -66.03 -24.48 -9.53
CA ALA A 21 -64.87 -25.34 -9.43
C ALA A 21 -64.13 -24.93 -8.16
N PHE A 22 -64.47 -25.58 -7.04
CA PHE A 22 -63.56 -25.70 -5.91
C PHE A 22 -62.30 -26.38 -6.45
N GLY A 23 -61.25 -25.60 -6.74
CA GLY A 23 -59.92 -26.18 -6.86
C GLY A 23 -59.61 -26.80 -5.50
N GLU A 24 -59.45 -28.12 -5.44
CA GLU A 24 -58.95 -28.76 -4.23
C GLU A 24 -57.65 -28.05 -3.85
N GLU A 25 -57.65 -27.39 -2.68
CA GLU A 25 -56.42 -26.86 -2.11
C GLU A 25 -55.51 -28.04 -1.80
N ILE A 26 -54.58 -28.31 -2.71
CA ILE A 26 -53.63 -29.40 -2.56
C ILE A 26 -52.76 -29.10 -1.34
N ARG A 27 -52.95 -29.85 -0.24
CA ARG A 27 -52.20 -29.65 0.99
C ARG A 27 -50.90 -30.45 0.99
N ILE A 28 -49.83 -29.80 1.45
CA ILE A 28 -48.52 -30.42 1.66
C ILE A 28 -48.59 -31.23 2.96
N LYS A 29 -48.41 -32.54 2.87
CA LYS A 29 -48.42 -33.43 4.05
C LYS A 29 -47.04 -33.69 4.59
N LEU A 30 -46.05 -33.76 3.69
CA LEU A 30 -44.67 -34.05 4.06
C LEU A 30 -43.70 -33.44 3.05
N ILE A 31 -42.68 -32.76 3.54
CA ILE A 31 -41.52 -32.36 2.73
C ILE A 31 -40.32 -33.24 3.10
N GLU A 32 -39.85 -34.02 2.13
CA GLU A 32 -38.69 -34.89 2.24
C GLU A 32 -37.51 -34.31 1.46
N ILE A 33 -36.29 -34.53 1.97
CA ILE A 33 -35.04 -34.14 1.29
C ILE A 33 -34.24 -35.40 1.01
N LYS A 34 -33.82 -35.57 -0.24
CA LYS A 34 -33.02 -36.71 -0.70
C LYS A 34 -31.77 -36.21 -1.43
N GLY A 35 -30.71 -37.02 -1.42
CA GLY A 35 -29.46 -36.76 -2.14
C GLY A 35 -28.44 -35.91 -1.38
N ASN A 36 -28.81 -35.34 -0.23
CA ASN A 36 -27.88 -34.66 0.66
C ASN A 36 -26.96 -35.68 1.37
N LYS A 37 -25.67 -35.34 1.50
CA LYS A 37 -24.63 -36.18 2.10
C LYS A 37 -23.95 -35.44 3.25
N ARG A 38 -23.40 -34.25 2.98
CA ARG A 38 -22.68 -33.45 3.98
C ARG A 38 -23.55 -32.36 4.58
N ILE A 39 -24.46 -31.79 3.81
CA ILE A 39 -25.42 -30.81 4.33
C ILE A 39 -26.57 -31.57 4.98
N SER A 40 -26.86 -31.27 6.25
CA SER A 40 -27.95 -31.96 6.94
C SER A 40 -29.30 -31.61 6.33
N ALA A 41 -30.22 -32.58 6.31
CA ALA A 41 -31.59 -32.36 5.86
C ALA A 41 -32.28 -31.24 6.66
N SER A 42 -31.99 -31.10 7.96
CA SER A 42 -32.49 -29.99 8.78
C SER A 42 -32.01 -28.61 8.32
N THR A 43 -30.76 -28.50 7.86
CA THR A 43 -30.20 -27.24 7.35
C THR A 43 -30.86 -26.85 6.03
N ILE A 44 -31.06 -27.81 5.14
CA ILE A 44 -31.78 -27.61 3.87
C ILE A 44 -33.22 -27.22 4.16
N ARG A 45 -33.90 -27.93 5.07
CA ARG A 45 -35.29 -27.66 5.47
C ARG A 45 -35.47 -26.26 6.05
N SER A 46 -34.48 -25.75 6.78
CA SER A 46 -34.54 -24.39 7.36
C SER A 46 -34.57 -23.26 6.32
N LYS A 47 -34.19 -23.56 5.07
CA LYS A 47 -34.18 -22.61 3.94
C LYS A 47 -35.41 -22.73 3.05
N ILE A 48 -36.23 -23.75 3.25
CA ILE A 48 -37.50 -23.96 2.55
C ILE A 48 -38.58 -23.21 3.33
N LYS A 49 -39.31 -22.31 2.67
CA LYS A 49 -40.37 -21.50 3.27
C LYS A 49 -41.65 -22.30 3.45
N MET A 50 -41.96 -23.21 2.53
CA MET A 50 -43.12 -24.10 2.64
C MET A 50 -42.98 -25.06 3.84
N LYS A 51 -44.07 -25.27 4.56
CA LYS A 51 -44.15 -26.15 5.73
C LYS A 51 -45.14 -27.29 5.52
N ASP A 52 -45.01 -28.31 6.37
CA ASP A 52 -45.99 -29.37 6.42
C ASP A 52 -47.32 -28.77 6.91
N GLY A 53 -48.40 -29.02 6.19
CA GLY A 53 -49.74 -28.46 6.42
C GLY A 53 -50.11 -27.27 5.53
N ASP A 54 -49.14 -26.65 4.84
CA ASP A 54 -49.41 -25.51 3.95
C ASP A 54 -50.14 -25.93 2.67
N THR A 55 -50.86 -24.99 2.05
CA THR A 55 -51.40 -25.17 0.69
C THR A 55 -50.27 -25.06 -0.34
N PHE A 56 -50.21 -26.01 -1.26
CA PHE A 56 -49.20 -26.06 -2.31
C PHE A 56 -49.25 -24.80 -3.17
N SER A 57 -48.11 -24.11 -3.26
CA SER A 57 -47.94 -22.91 -4.06
C SER A 57 -46.77 -23.08 -5.03
N PRO A 58 -47.03 -23.10 -6.35
CA PRO A 58 -45.97 -23.11 -7.35
C PRO A 58 -45.01 -21.92 -7.24
N LEU A 59 -45.51 -20.77 -6.77
CA LEU A 59 -44.71 -19.56 -6.57
C LEU A 59 -43.71 -19.75 -5.42
N LEU A 60 -44.18 -20.25 -4.27
CA LEU A 60 -43.31 -20.54 -3.12
C LEU A 60 -42.31 -21.66 -3.43
N LEU A 61 -42.73 -22.69 -4.19
CA LEU A 61 -41.84 -23.75 -4.64
C LEU A 61 -40.66 -23.19 -5.46
N LYS A 62 -40.92 -22.26 -6.38
CA LYS A 62 -39.87 -21.61 -7.17
C LYS A 62 -38.94 -20.77 -6.30
N GLU A 63 -39.47 -20.08 -5.30
CA GLU A 63 -38.65 -19.33 -4.33
C GLU A 63 -37.77 -20.26 -3.49
N ASP A 64 -38.31 -21.40 -3.05
CA ASP A 64 -37.59 -22.38 -2.24
C ASP A 64 -36.45 -23.01 -3.05
N ILE A 65 -36.70 -23.41 -4.30
CA ILE A 65 -35.64 -23.86 -5.22
C ILE A 65 -34.55 -22.78 -5.37
N LYS A 66 -34.94 -21.51 -5.56
CA LYS A 66 -33.99 -20.39 -5.65
C LYS A 66 -33.20 -20.21 -4.36
N SER A 67 -33.83 -20.30 -3.20
CA SER A 67 -33.17 -20.20 -1.89
C SER A 67 -32.18 -21.33 -1.67
N LEU A 68 -32.49 -22.56 -2.11
CA LEU A 68 -31.57 -23.69 -2.05
C LEU A 68 -30.36 -23.49 -2.97
N PHE A 69 -30.54 -23.02 -4.20
CA PHE A 69 -29.41 -22.66 -5.07
C PHE A 69 -28.54 -21.53 -4.49
N GLN A 70 -29.15 -20.54 -3.83
CA GLN A 70 -28.44 -19.44 -3.16
C GLN A 70 -27.59 -19.90 -1.96
N MET A 71 -27.82 -21.10 -1.43
CA MET A 71 -26.92 -21.67 -0.43
C MET A 71 -25.53 -21.99 -1.00
N GLY A 72 -25.41 -22.14 -2.33
CA GLY A 72 -24.14 -22.36 -3.03
C GLY A 72 -23.57 -23.78 -2.97
N TYR A 73 -24.19 -24.67 -2.20
CA TYR A 73 -23.73 -26.06 -1.98
C TYR A 73 -24.19 -27.07 -3.03
N PHE A 74 -25.19 -26.74 -3.85
CA PHE A 74 -25.83 -27.70 -4.75
C PHE A 74 -25.54 -27.38 -6.22
N GLU A 75 -25.22 -28.42 -6.99
CA GLU A 75 -25.06 -28.37 -8.44
C GLU A 75 -26.44 -28.38 -9.12
N ASP A 76 -27.36 -29.18 -8.59
CA ASP A 76 -28.72 -29.31 -9.09
C ASP A 76 -29.71 -29.50 -7.93
N VAL A 77 -30.92 -28.97 -8.10
CA VAL A 77 -32.03 -29.09 -7.16
C VAL A 77 -33.27 -29.44 -7.96
N LYS A 78 -33.67 -30.71 -7.90
CA LYS A 78 -34.90 -31.21 -8.52
C LYS A 78 -35.99 -31.34 -7.47
N VAL A 79 -37.23 -31.23 -7.90
CA VAL A 79 -38.39 -31.43 -7.03
C VAL A 79 -39.30 -32.45 -7.68
N ASP A 80 -39.65 -33.46 -6.90
CA ASP A 80 -40.65 -34.45 -7.26
C ASP A 80 -41.86 -34.33 -6.33
N THR A 81 -43.04 -34.74 -6.80
CA THR A 81 -44.28 -34.67 -6.04
C THR A 81 -45.04 -35.98 -6.15
N GLU A 82 -45.33 -36.59 -5.00
CA GLU A 82 -46.06 -37.85 -4.90
C GLU A 82 -47.36 -37.66 -4.10
N GLY A 83 -48.41 -38.40 -4.41
CA GLY A 83 -49.63 -38.43 -3.59
C GLY A 83 -49.35 -39.10 -2.24
N PHE A 84 -49.75 -38.46 -1.14
CA PHE A 84 -49.48 -38.95 0.21
C PHE A 84 -50.59 -38.52 1.19
N GLU A 85 -51.23 -39.49 1.84
CA GLU A 85 -52.26 -39.28 2.89
C GLU A 85 -53.33 -38.21 2.55
N GLY A 86 -53.90 -38.28 1.34
CA GLY A 86 -54.95 -37.34 0.90
C GLY A 86 -54.44 -35.92 0.61
N GLY A 87 -53.13 -35.74 0.49
CA GLY A 87 -52.48 -34.53 -0.02
C GLY A 87 -51.25 -34.89 -0.85
N ILE A 88 -50.24 -34.02 -0.89
CA ILE A 88 -48.99 -34.28 -1.61
C ILE A 88 -47.78 -34.33 -0.67
N LYS A 89 -46.80 -35.13 -1.08
CA LYS A 89 -45.46 -35.17 -0.53
C LYS A 89 -44.50 -34.52 -1.54
N ILE A 90 -43.75 -33.53 -1.08
CA ILE A 90 -42.75 -32.84 -1.91
C ILE A 90 -41.38 -33.39 -1.58
N ILE A 91 -40.66 -33.90 -2.59
CA ILE A 91 -39.33 -34.48 -2.43
C ILE A 91 -38.32 -33.56 -3.11
N PHE A 92 -37.52 -32.86 -2.32
CA PHE A 92 -36.38 -32.10 -2.82
C PHE A 92 -35.19 -33.04 -3.01
N ILE A 93 -34.83 -33.30 -4.26
CA ILE A 93 -33.68 -34.13 -4.64
C ILE A 93 -32.52 -33.18 -4.95
N VAL A 94 -31.56 -33.09 -4.04
CA VAL A 94 -30.39 -32.21 -4.17
C VAL A 94 -29.16 -33.00 -4.61
N THR A 95 -28.38 -32.44 -5.53
CA THR A 95 -27.05 -32.94 -5.88
C THR A 95 -26.02 -31.97 -5.32
N GLU A 96 -25.30 -32.37 -4.27
CA GLU A 96 -24.22 -31.56 -3.67
C GLU A 96 -23.07 -31.38 -4.66
N LYS A 97 -22.53 -30.15 -4.73
CA LYS A 97 -21.31 -29.87 -5.49
C LYS A 97 -20.14 -30.64 -4.92
N GLN A 98 -19.25 -31.07 -5.81
CA GLN A 98 -18.02 -31.75 -5.42
C GLN A 98 -17.03 -30.77 -4.76
N TYR A 99 -16.14 -31.33 -3.93
CA TYR A 99 -15.07 -30.59 -3.26
C TYR A 99 -13.73 -30.81 -3.97
N ILE A 100 -12.87 -29.80 -3.91
CA ILE A 100 -11.51 -29.85 -4.44
C ILE A 100 -10.65 -30.62 -3.44
N GLU A 101 -10.16 -31.80 -3.80
CA GLU A 101 -9.24 -32.59 -2.99
C GLU A 101 -7.82 -32.06 -3.09
N SER A 102 -7.34 -31.86 -4.32
CA SER A 102 -5.99 -31.43 -4.60
C SER A 102 -5.91 -30.60 -5.88
N VAL A 103 -4.85 -29.79 -5.96
CA VAL A 103 -4.48 -29.05 -7.17
C VAL A 103 -3.10 -29.52 -7.62
N ILE A 104 -3.03 -30.02 -8.85
CA ILE A 104 -1.85 -30.62 -9.45
C ILE A 104 -1.48 -29.79 -10.68
N PHE A 105 -0.19 -29.56 -10.88
CA PHE A 105 0.37 -28.89 -12.05
C PHE A 105 1.19 -29.93 -12.82
N VAL A 106 1.03 -29.96 -14.14
CA VAL A 106 1.74 -30.87 -15.05
C VAL A 106 2.30 -30.06 -16.20
N GLY A 107 3.56 -30.30 -16.57
CA GLY A 107 4.26 -29.56 -17.64
C GLY A 107 4.90 -28.25 -17.18
N ASN A 108 5.02 -28.02 -15.88
CA ASN A 108 5.64 -26.83 -15.30
C ASN A 108 7.15 -26.99 -15.01
N ASP A 109 7.96 -27.23 -16.03
CA ASP A 109 9.40 -27.46 -15.86
C ASP A 109 10.17 -26.17 -15.53
N ALA A 110 9.74 -25.03 -16.06
CA ALA A 110 10.39 -23.74 -15.85
C ALA A 110 10.01 -23.06 -14.52
N LEU A 111 8.79 -23.29 -14.03
CA LEU A 111 8.26 -22.68 -12.81
C LEU A 111 7.84 -23.75 -11.80
N THR A 112 8.34 -23.65 -10.57
CA THR A 112 8.06 -24.67 -9.55
C THR A 112 6.59 -24.67 -9.12
N ALA A 113 6.07 -25.84 -8.78
CA ALA A 113 4.67 -26.01 -8.37
C ALA A 113 4.32 -25.19 -7.12
N GLU A 114 5.27 -24.99 -6.21
CA GLU A 114 5.10 -24.16 -5.01
C GLU A 114 4.82 -22.71 -5.40
N LYS A 115 5.58 -22.15 -6.34
CA LYS A 115 5.38 -20.78 -6.83
C LYS A 115 4.04 -20.63 -7.54
N LEU A 116 3.61 -21.65 -8.28
CA LEU A 116 2.29 -21.66 -8.91
C LEU A 116 1.17 -21.70 -7.85
N LYS A 117 1.33 -22.49 -6.79
CA LYS A 117 0.40 -22.55 -5.65
C LYS A 117 0.24 -21.21 -4.95
N GLU A 118 1.32 -20.43 -4.80
CA GLU A 118 1.26 -19.08 -4.22
C GLU A 118 0.47 -18.07 -5.06
N LYS A 119 0.34 -18.29 -6.38
CA LYS A 119 -0.38 -17.37 -7.29
C LYS A 119 -1.86 -17.72 -7.47
N ILE A 120 -2.24 -18.96 -7.22
CA ILE A 120 -3.63 -19.38 -7.28
C ILE A 120 -4.38 -19.04 -5.99
N THR A 121 -5.70 -19.01 -6.11
CA THR A 121 -6.67 -18.73 -5.05
C THR A 121 -7.50 -19.96 -4.69
N ILE A 122 -7.44 -21.01 -5.52
CA ILE A 122 -8.05 -22.30 -5.21
C ILE A 122 -7.33 -22.90 -4.00
N LYS A 123 -8.12 -23.32 -3.02
CA LYS A 123 -7.62 -24.04 -1.85
C LYS A 123 -8.20 -25.45 -1.86
N PRO A 124 -7.45 -26.46 -1.36
CA PRO A 124 -8.03 -27.75 -1.04
C PRO A 124 -9.22 -27.60 -0.09
N ASN A 125 -10.16 -28.55 -0.17
CA ASN A 125 -11.37 -28.66 0.64
C ASN A 125 -12.40 -27.52 0.44
N THR A 126 -12.34 -26.79 -0.68
CA THR A 126 -13.38 -25.85 -1.09
C THR A 126 -14.29 -26.44 -2.17
N ILE A 127 -15.48 -25.87 -2.32
CA ILE A 127 -16.44 -26.26 -3.35
C ILE A 127 -15.90 -25.89 -4.74
N VAL A 128 -16.17 -26.75 -5.73
CA VAL A 128 -15.79 -26.52 -7.12
C VAL A 128 -16.63 -25.40 -7.71
N ASP A 129 -15.94 -24.42 -8.30
CA ASP A 129 -16.55 -23.28 -8.97
C ASP A 129 -15.81 -23.03 -10.29
N GLN A 130 -16.55 -23.07 -11.40
CA GLN A 130 -16.00 -22.91 -12.74
C GLN A 130 -15.40 -21.53 -12.99
N GLN A 131 -15.98 -20.48 -12.39
CA GLN A 131 -15.45 -19.12 -12.49
C GLN A 131 -14.12 -19.04 -11.76
N ILE A 132 -14.04 -19.61 -10.56
CA ILE A 132 -12.78 -19.67 -9.81
C ILE A 132 -11.73 -20.44 -10.62
N ILE A 133 -12.07 -21.58 -11.25
CA ILE A 133 -11.13 -22.33 -12.08
C ILE A 133 -10.59 -21.47 -13.22
N LYS A 134 -11.47 -20.78 -13.95
CA LYS A 134 -11.09 -19.88 -15.06
C LYS A 134 -10.19 -18.74 -14.60
N ASP A 135 -10.54 -18.08 -13.49
CA ASP A 135 -9.72 -16.99 -12.93
C ASP A 135 -8.32 -17.49 -12.54
N ASN A 136 -8.20 -18.75 -12.11
CA ASN A 136 -6.90 -19.35 -11.76
C ASN A 136 -6.09 -19.76 -12.98
N VAL A 137 -6.74 -20.22 -14.06
CA VAL A 137 -6.08 -20.39 -15.38
C VAL A 137 -5.45 -19.07 -15.82
N ASP A 138 -6.20 -17.96 -15.73
CA ASP A 138 -5.70 -16.64 -16.11
C ASP A 138 -4.57 -16.16 -15.19
N LYS A 139 -4.63 -16.44 -13.88
CA LYS A 139 -3.53 -16.13 -12.93
C LYS A 139 -2.26 -16.90 -13.24
N ILE A 140 -2.36 -18.20 -13.53
CA ILE A 140 -1.22 -19.04 -13.90
C ILE A 140 -0.62 -18.51 -15.21
N LYS A 141 -1.45 -18.30 -16.23
CA LYS A 141 -1.01 -17.78 -17.53
C LYS A 141 -0.31 -16.42 -17.37
N LYS A 142 -0.90 -15.51 -16.59
CA LYS A 142 -0.31 -14.20 -16.30
C LYS A 142 1.04 -14.32 -15.60
N TYR A 143 1.19 -15.26 -14.67
CA TYR A 143 2.47 -15.48 -13.99
C TYR A 143 3.55 -16.00 -14.97
N TYR A 144 3.18 -16.91 -15.88
CA TYR A 144 4.06 -17.34 -16.97
C TYR A 144 4.45 -16.17 -17.89
N GLU A 145 3.48 -15.34 -18.30
CA GLU A 145 3.72 -14.13 -19.09
C GLU A 145 4.70 -13.17 -18.38
N ASP A 146 4.52 -12.94 -17.07
CA ASP A 146 5.40 -12.11 -16.23
C ASP A 146 6.84 -12.65 -16.12
N GLU A 147 7.00 -13.98 -16.22
CA GLU A 147 8.30 -14.65 -16.27
C GLU A 147 8.90 -14.75 -17.68
N GLY A 148 8.18 -14.23 -18.69
CA GLY A 148 8.62 -14.14 -20.08
C GLY A 148 8.13 -15.28 -20.99
N TYR A 149 7.20 -16.10 -20.54
CA TYR A 149 6.59 -17.20 -21.28
C TYR A 149 5.25 -16.76 -21.89
N TYR A 150 5.32 -15.88 -22.88
CA TYR A 150 4.13 -15.24 -23.47
C TYR A 150 3.14 -16.23 -24.12
N TYR A 151 3.65 -17.36 -24.61
CA TYR A 151 2.84 -18.38 -25.27
C TYR A 151 2.43 -19.52 -24.35
N ALA A 152 2.52 -19.33 -23.04
CA ALA A 152 2.08 -20.34 -22.11
C ALA A 152 0.57 -20.61 -22.27
N ALA A 153 0.22 -21.88 -22.45
CA ALA A 153 -1.15 -22.35 -22.46
C ALA A 153 -1.41 -23.17 -21.21
N VAL A 154 -2.59 -22.99 -20.63
CA VAL A 154 -2.99 -23.65 -19.38
C VAL A 154 -4.37 -24.26 -19.60
N ILE A 155 -4.47 -25.58 -19.46
CA ILE A 155 -5.70 -26.35 -19.68
C ILE A 155 -6.10 -27.00 -18.35
N PRO A 156 -7.22 -26.59 -17.74
CA PRO A 156 -7.72 -27.24 -16.54
C PRO A 156 -8.46 -28.53 -16.89
N VAL A 157 -8.12 -29.63 -16.19
CA VAL A 157 -8.82 -30.92 -16.29
C VAL A 157 -9.31 -31.31 -14.89
N LEU A 158 -10.61 -31.60 -14.79
CA LEU A 158 -11.24 -32.07 -13.57
C LEU A 158 -11.24 -33.59 -13.55
N LYS A 159 -10.53 -34.19 -12.60
CA LYS A 159 -10.49 -35.64 -12.40
C LYS A 159 -11.24 -36.01 -11.13
N THR A 160 -12.35 -36.72 -11.27
CA THR A 160 -13.08 -37.26 -10.12
C THR A 160 -12.26 -38.33 -9.42
N THR A 161 -11.95 -38.14 -8.14
CA THR A 161 -11.23 -39.13 -7.32
C THR A 161 -12.21 -40.02 -6.57
N THR A 162 -13.21 -39.42 -5.93
CA THR A 162 -14.33 -40.09 -5.25
C THR A 162 -15.65 -39.45 -5.68
N ALA A 163 -16.79 -40.04 -5.34
CA ALA A 163 -18.10 -39.52 -5.75
C ALA A 163 -18.34 -38.04 -5.37
N ASP A 164 -17.73 -37.56 -4.29
CA ASP A 164 -17.87 -36.20 -3.74
C ASP A 164 -16.60 -35.33 -3.88
N ARG A 165 -15.51 -35.85 -4.48
CA ARG A 165 -14.23 -35.13 -4.57
C ARG A 165 -13.62 -35.17 -5.96
N ILE A 166 -13.00 -34.06 -6.34
CA ILE A 166 -12.23 -33.93 -7.57
C ILE A 166 -10.84 -33.39 -7.31
N SER A 167 -9.87 -33.83 -8.11
CA SER A 167 -8.57 -33.20 -8.25
C SER A 167 -8.56 -32.33 -9.51
N ILE A 168 -8.06 -31.10 -9.37
CA ILE A 168 -7.89 -30.18 -10.49
C ILE A 168 -6.47 -30.31 -11.01
N ILE A 169 -6.32 -30.71 -12.27
CA ILE A 169 -5.03 -30.84 -12.93
C ILE A 169 -4.90 -29.70 -13.94
N PHE A 170 -3.96 -28.80 -13.71
CA PHE A 170 -3.59 -27.78 -14.68
C PHE A 170 -2.47 -28.33 -15.57
N TYR A 171 -2.80 -28.69 -16.80
CA TYR A 171 -1.82 -29.01 -17.83
C TYR A 171 -1.28 -27.70 -18.41
N ILE A 172 0.04 -27.53 -18.34
CA ILE A 172 0.73 -26.31 -18.75
C ILE A 172 1.65 -26.64 -19.91
N GLU A 173 1.46 -25.93 -21.02
CA GLU A 173 2.43 -25.87 -22.09
C GLU A 173 3.16 -24.53 -21.97
N GLU A 174 4.38 -24.52 -21.42
CA GLU A 174 5.08 -23.28 -21.06
C GLU A 174 5.49 -22.43 -22.28
N GLY A 175 5.76 -23.10 -23.41
CA GLY A 175 6.30 -22.44 -24.59
C GLY A 175 7.73 -21.92 -24.40
N LYS A 176 8.23 -21.15 -25.38
CA LYS A 176 9.58 -20.58 -25.32
C LYS A 176 9.56 -19.24 -24.58
N LYS A 177 10.61 -19.00 -23.81
CA LYS A 177 10.87 -17.70 -23.20
C LYS A 177 11.20 -16.66 -24.28
N VAL A 178 10.41 -15.60 -24.33
CA VAL A 178 10.56 -14.49 -25.28
C VAL A 178 11.14 -13.26 -24.59
N LYS A 179 11.88 -12.45 -25.35
CA LYS A 179 12.49 -11.21 -24.87
C LYS A 179 12.10 -10.05 -25.76
N VAL A 180 11.86 -8.88 -25.19
CA VAL A 180 11.66 -7.63 -25.93
C VAL A 180 13.01 -7.20 -26.50
N THR A 181 13.20 -7.37 -27.81
CA THR A 181 14.45 -7.00 -28.48
C THR A 181 14.45 -5.57 -28.97
N ASP A 182 13.28 -5.07 -29.37
CA ASP A 182 13.13 -3.69 -29.83
C ASP A 182 11.75 -3.13 -29.49
N VAL A 183 11.69 -1.80 -29.44
CA VAL A 183 10.47 -1.01 -29.27
C VAL A 183 10.51 0.08 -30.32
N ARG A 184 9.52 0.10 -31.20
CA ARG A 184 9.43 1.03 -32.32
C ARG A 184 8.20 1.91 -32.15
N PHE A 185 8.28 3.07 -32.78
CA PHE A 185 7.22 4.06 -32.80
C PHE A 185 6.99 4.44 -34.25
N GLU A 186 5.73 4.55 -34.63
CA GLU A 186 5.34 4.99 -35.97
C GLU A 186 4.53 6.27 -35.85
N GLY A 187 4.79 7.23 -36.74
CA GLY A 187 4.09 8.52 -36.74
C GLY A 187 4.71 9.60 -35.85
N ASN A 188 5.71 9.28 -35.03
CA ASN A 188 6.45 10.29 -34.27
C ASN A 188 7.38 11.12 -35.17
N LYS A 189 7.22 12.45 -35.13
CA LYS A 189 8.01 13.45 -35.87
C LYS A 189 8.54 14.53 -34.94
N ALA A 190 7.74 14.97 -33.97
CA ALA A 190 8.12 15.98 -32.99
C ALA A 190 9.17 15.50 -31.98
N TYR A 191 9.15 14.22 -31.61
CA TYR A 191 10.09 13.63 -30.67
C TYR A 191 10.81 12.43 -31.25
N SER A 192 12.10 12.32 -30.93
CA SER A 192 12.89 11.15 -31.32
C SER A 192 12.40 9.90 -30.59
N SER A 193 12.48 8.76 -31.27
CA SER A 193 12.16 7.44 -30.71
C SER A 193 12.94 7.14 -29.44
N PHE A 194 14.15 7.71 -29.29
CA PHE A 194 14.94 7.61 -28.07
C PHE A 194 14.29 8.36 -26.89
N LYS A 195 13.79 9.58 -27.11
CA LYS A 195 13.14 10.38 -26.07
C LYS A 195 11.84 9.72 -25.59
N ILE A 196 11.04 9.20 -26.52
CA ILE A 196 9.80 8.46 -26.19
C ILE A 196 10.14 7.19 -25.39
N ARG A 197 11.11 6.40 -25.84
CA ARG A 197 11.54 5.18 -25.14
C ARG A 197 12.07 5.43 -23.73
N ARG A 198 12.56 6.64 -23.42
CA ARG A 198 13.01 6.99 -22.06
C ARG A 198 11.86 7.14 -21.07
N THR A 199 10.66 7.56 -21.49
CA THR A 199 9.51 7.74 -20.59
C THR A 199 8.77 6.45 -20.25
N MET A 200 8.95 5.41 -21.06
CA MET A 200 8.34 4.09 -20.87
C MET A 200 9.00 3.27 -19.75
N LYS A 201 8.27 2.33 -19.14
CA LYS A 201 8.84 1.27 -18.29
C LYS A 201 9.26 0.05 -19.10
N THR A 202 8.58 -0.30 -20.19
CA THR A 202 9.02 -1.41 -21.04
C THR A 202 10.33 -1.04 -21.73
N LYS A 203 11.39 -1.82 -21.45
CA LYS A 203 12.72 -1.62 -22.03
C LYS A 203 13.14 -2.82 -22.87
N ARG A 204 14.05 -2.59 -23.81
CA ARG A 204 14.77 -3.65 -24.52
C ARG A 204 15.59 -4.50 -23.55
N HIS A 205 15.71 -5.78 -23.85
CA HIS A 205 16.64 -6.67 -23.15
C HIS A 205 18.08 -6.19 -23.35
N TRP A 206 18.87 -6.24 -22.27
CA TRP A 206 20.29 -5.89 -22.26
C TRP A 206 21.09 -6.87 -21.40
N ILE A 207 22.42 -6.77 -21.42
CA ILE A 207 23.30 -7.80 -20.84
C ILE A 207 23.12 -8.03 -19.33
N PHE A 208 22.61 -7.03 -18.58
CA PHE A 208 22.31 -7.14 -17.14
C PHE A 208 20.81 -7.29 -16.81
N SER A 209 19.96 -7.60 -17.80
CA SER A 209 18.53 -7.80 -17.59
C SER A 209 18.16 -8.91 -16.58
N TRP A 210 19.12 -9.74 -16.19
CA TRP A 210 18.95 -10.75 -15.14
C TRP A 210 18.88 -10.14 -13.73
N LEU A 211 19.44 -8.94 -13.51
CA LEU A 211 19.45 -8.25 -12.22
C LEU A 211 18.19 -7.40 -11.98
N ASP A 212 17.67 -6.76 -13.03
CA ASP A 212 16.55 -5.80 -12.95
C ASP A 212 15.26 -6.30 -13.63
N SER A 213 15.27 -7.53 -14.18
CA SER A 213 14.15 -8.13 -14.92
C SER A 213 13.68 -7.34 -16.15
N THR A 214 14.51 -6.43 -16.68
CA THR A 214 14.21 -5.68 -17.91
C THR A 214 14.18 -6.59 -19.15
N GLY A 215 13.51 -6.15 -20.21
CA GLY A 215 13.41 -6.93 -21.45
C GLY A 215 12.40 -8.07 -21.43
N ARG A 216 11.61 -8.21 -20.36
CA ARG A 216 10.44 -9.10 -20.33
C ARG A 216 9.23 -8.37 -20.91
N TYR A 217 8.43 -9.06 -21.72
CA TYR A 217 7.18 -8.50 -22.23
C TYR A 217 6.07 -8.69 -21.18
N LYS A 218 5.50 -7.59 -20.71
CA LYS A 218 4.32 -7.60 -19.84
C LYS A 218 3.24 -6.79 -20.52
N LYS A 219 2.12 -7.43 -20.84
CA LYS A 219 1.03 -6.81 -21.61
C LYS A 219 0.49 -5.54 -20.93
N GLU A 220 0.19 -5.62 -19.64
CA GLU A 220 -0.30 -4.47 -18.86
C GLU A 220 0.71 -3.33 -18.77
N GLU A 221 2.00 -3.65 -18.66
CA GLU A 221 3.04 -2.61 -18.61
C GLU A 221 3.21 -1.91 -19.96
N ALA A 222 3.13 -2.67 -21.06
CA ALA A 222 3.13 -2.12 -22.41
C ALA A 222 1.90 -1.25 -22.68
N ARG A 223 0.74 -1.61 -22.10
CA ARG A 223 -0.46 -0.78 -22.15
C ARG A 223 -0.31 0.51 -21.33
N ASN A 224 0.23 0.41 -20.12
CA ASN A 224 0.52 1.58 -19.28
C ASN A 224 1.56 2.51 -19.91
N ASP A 225 2.43 2.00 -20.78
CA ASP A 225 3.36 2.84 -21.54
C ASP A 225 2.66 3.79 -22.52
N ILE A 226 1.46 3.45 -23.02
CA ILE A 226 0.64 4.32 -23.86
C ILE A 226 0.39 5.64 -23.13
N GLU A 227 -0.09 5.58 -21.89
CA GLU A 227 -0.37 6.75 -21.07
C GLU A 227 0.88 7.59 -20.80
N ARG A 228 2.05 6.95 -20.60
CA ARG A 228 3.33 7.65 -20.39
C ARG A 228 3.82 8.38 -21.63
N ILE A 229 3.57 7.80 -22.80
CA ILE A 229 3.88 8.44 -24.09
C ILE A 229 2.90 9.60 -24.30
N GLU A 230 1.60 9.40 -24.10
CA GLU A 230 0.61 10.48 -24.19
C GLU A 230 0.92 11.62 -23.22
N GLU A 231 1.34 11.30 -22.00
CA GLU A 231 1.74 12.29 -21.00
C GLU A 231 2.97 13.10 -21.44
N LEU A 232 3.98 12.47 -22.06
CA LEU A 232 5.12 13.18 -22.65
C LEU A 232 4.64 14.25 -23.66
N TYR A 233 3.75 13.88 -24.57
CA TYR A 233 3.23 14.77 -25.61
C TYR A 233 2.31 15.85 -25.02
N ALA A 234 1.37 15.48 -24.15
CA ALA A 234 0.43 16.39 -23.51
C ALA A 234 1.13 17.42 -22.60
N ASN A 235 2.24 17.04 -21.95
CA ASN A 235 3.07 17.95 -21.16
C ASN A 235 3.91 18.91 -22.02
N ASN A 236 3.86 18.77 -23.35
CA ASN A 236 4.55 19.64 -24.29
C ASN A 236 3.63 20.31 -25.31
N GLY A 237 2.32 20.29 -25.09
CA GLY A 237 1.35 21.08 -25.86
C GLY A 237 0.57 20.30 -26.90
N TYR A 238 0.78 18.99 -27.00
CA TYR A 238 0.04 18.13 -27.93
C TYR A 238 -1.21 17.59 -27.23
N ILE A 239 -2.30 18.36 -27.31
CA ILE A 239 -3.55 18.06 -26.57
C ILE A 239 -4.28 16.86 -27.20
N GLU A 240 -4.17 16.73 -28.52
CA GLU A 240 -4.86 15.75 -29.35
C GLU A 240 -4.01 14.51 -29.64
N VAL A 241 -2.91 14.32 -28.89
CA VAL A 241 -2.07 13.13 -29.05
C VAL A 241 -2.90 11.88 -28.81
N GLN A 242 -2.74 10.90 -29.69
CA GLN A 242 -3.33 9.57 -29.53
C GLN A 242 -2.23 8.54 -29.74
N VAL A 243 -2.08 7.63 -28.79
CA VAL A 243 -1.16 6.50 -28.90
C VAL A 243 -2.00 5.24 -28.95
N GLY A 244 -1.86 4.46 -30.02
CA GLY A 244 -2.61 3.21 -30.16
C GLY A 244 -1.98 2.06 -29.39
N GLU A 245 -2.76 1.00 -29.17
CA GLU A 245 -2.26 -0.25 -28.59
C GLU A 245 -1.07 -0.79 -29.40
N PRO A 246 0.00 -1.27 -28.73
CA PRO A 246 1.18 -1.74 -29.42
C PRO A 246 0.90 -3.00 -30.22
N ARG A 247 1.32 -3.01 -31.49
CA ARG A 247 1.40 -4.23 -32.28
C ARG A 247 2.59 -5.05 -31.79
N VAL A 248 2.35 -6.32 -31.49
CA VAL A 248 3.36 -7.28 -31.02
C VAL A 248 3.80 -8.13 -32.21
N GLU A 249 4.99 -7.84 -32.74
CA GLU A 249 5.61 -8.69 -33.76
C GLU A 249 6.54 -9.69 -33.09
N VAL A 250 6.43 -10.96 -33.51
CA VAL A 250 7.25 -12.03 -32.95
C VAL A 250 8.09 -12.67 -34.03
N SER A 251 9.36 -12.93 -33.71
CA SER A 251 10.28 -13.61 -34.60
C SER A 251 9.82 -15.04 -34.93
N LYS A 252 10.18 -15.55 -36.11
CA LYS A 252 9.80 -16.90 -36.57
C LYS A 252 10.21 -18.02 -35.60
N ASP A 253 11.29 -17.83 -34.84
CA ASP A 253 11.80 -18.77 -33.85
C ASP A 253 11.11 -18.69 -32.47
N LYS A 254 10.17 -17.73 -32.30
CA LYS A 254 9.42 -17.42 -31.08
C LYS A 254 10.33 -17.10 -29.87
N LYS A 255 11.39 -16.33 -30.09
CA LYS A 255 12.33 -15.89 -29.03
C LYS A 255 12.37 -14.37 -28.83
N SER A 256 11.95 -13.61 -29.83
CA SER A 256 12.08 -12.15 -29.84
C SER A 256 10.73 -11.48 -30.09
N ILE A 257 10.45 -10.46 -29.28
CA ILE A 257 9.29 -9.58 -29.42
C ILE A 257 9.77 -8.18 -29.82
N ILE A 258 9.11 -7.61 -30.83
CA ILE A 258 9.19 -6.20 -31.20
C ILE A 258 7.83 -5.57 -30.93
N LEU A 259 7.83 -4.50 -30.14
CA LEU A 259 6.61 -3.72 -29.87
C LEU A 259 6.58 -2.51 -30.78
N ILE A 260 5.48 -2.27 -31.48
CA ILE A 260 5.33 -1.13 -32.39
C ILE A 260 4.12 -0.29 -31.97
N TYR A 261 4.40 0.90 -31.46
CA TYR A 261 3.38 1.85 -31.01
C TYR A 261 3.04 2.84 -32.13
N PRO A 262 1.81 2.83 -32.67
CA PRO A 262 1.36 3.88 -33.58
C PRO A 262 1.03 5.15 -32.79
N ILE A 263 1.51 6.29 -33.27
CA ILE A 263 1.35 7.61 -32.62
C ILE A 263 0.79 8.61 -33.63
N ILE A 264 -0.30 9.27 -33.26
CA ILE A 264 -0.81 10.45 -33.94
C ILE A 264 -0.52 11.64 -33.03
N GLU A 265 0.48 12.45 -33.38
CA GLU A 265 0.97 13.52 -32.50
C GLU A 265 -0.02 14.67 -32.30
N GLY A 266 -0.80 15.00 -33.35
CA GLY A 266 -1.68 16.17 -33.35
C GLY A 266 -0.92 17.50 -33.43
N ASN A 267 -1.66 18.61 -33.28
CA ASN A 267 -1.06 19.94 -33.26
C ASN A 267 -0.49 20.30 -31.89
N ARG A 268 0.53 21.17 -31.88
CA ARG A 268 1.06 21.77 -30.65
C ARG A 268 0.35 23.10 -30.38
N PHE A 269 -0.28 23.21 -29.22
CA PHE A 269 -1.10 24.35 -28.83
C PHE A 269 -0.40 25.30 -27.86
N LYS A 270 -0.65 26.60 -28.03
CA LYS A 270 -0.33 27.64 -27.03
C LYS A 270 -1.59 28.09 -26.31
N ILE A 271 -1.47 28.43 -25.04
CA ILE A 271 -2.58 28.95 -24.25
C ILE A 271 -2.92 30.35 -24.77
N ASN A 272 -4.18 30.61 -25.09
CA ASN A 272 -4.65 31.93 -25.50
C ASN A 272 -5.24 32.70 -24.33
N LYS A 273 -6.21 32.08 -23.65
CA LYS A 273 -6.91 32.69 -22.52
C LYS A 273 -7.09 31.69 -21.39
N ILE A 274 -6.86 32.15 -20.17
CA ILE A 274 -7.18 31.42 -18.93
C ILE A 274 -8.32 32.17 -18.24
N SER A 275 -9.38 31.44 -17.88
CA SER A 275 -10.50 31.98 -17.12
C SER A 275 -10.89 31.03 -15.99
N ILE A 276 -11.39 31.60 -14.90
CA ILE A 276 -11.90 30.84 -13.75
C ILE A 276 -13.36 31.23 -13.56
N LYS A 277 -14.23 30.24 -13.37
CA LYS A 277 -15.67 30.44 -13.16
C LYS A 277 -16.14 29.70 -11.92
N GLY A 278 -17.23 30.17 -11.31
CA GLY A 278 -17.81 29.55 -10.12
C GLY A 278 -17.07 29.86 -8.81
N ASN A 279 -16.10 30.77 -8.85
CA ASN A 279 -15.38 31.27 -7.68
C ASN A 279 -16.09 32.50 -7.07
N THR A 280 -16.81 32.31 -5.98
CA THR A 280 -17.44 33.38 -5.20
C THR A 280 -16.66 33.71 -3.92
N VAL A 281 -15.90 32.74 -3.38
CA VAL A 281 -15.11 32.86 -2.14
C VAL A 281 -13.78 33.57 -2.36
N PHE A 282 -13.21 33.43 -3.56
CA PHE A 282 -11.97 34.08 -3.98
C PHE A 282 -12.19 34.85 -5.25
N THR A 283 -11.51 36.00 -5.36
CA THR A 283 -11.46 36.73 -6.62
C THR A 283 -10.65 35.96 -7.67
N GLU A 284 -10.99 36.13 -8.94
CA GLU A 284 -10.23 35.49 -10.03
C GLU A 284 -8.74 35.89 -9.98
N LYS A 285 -8.45 37.16 -9.64
CA LYS A 285 -7.08 37.67 -9.48
C LYS A 285 -6.29 36.91 -8.41
N GLU A 286 -6.91 36.60 -7.28
CA GLU A 286 -6.26 35.84 -6.19
C GLU A 286 -5.97 34.39 -6.58
N LEU A 287 -6.86 33.76 -7.35
CA LEU A 287 -6.64 32.40 -7.84
C LEU A 287 -5.58 32.38 -8.95
N ARG A 288 -5.61 33.37 -9.86
CA ARG A 288 -4.63 33.50 -10.95
C ARG A 288 -3.20 33.72 -10.48
N LYS A 289 -2.97 34.44 -9.36
CA LYS A 289 -1.62 34.70 -8.83
C LYS A 289 -0.85 33.42 -8.47
N GLY A 290 -1.55 32.34 -8.17
CA GLY A 290 -0.95 31.05 -7.81
C GLY A 290 -0.78 30.07 -8.96
N LEU A 291 -1.25 30.40 -10.17
CA LEU A 291 -1.16 29.50 -11.33
C LEU A 291 0.24 29.49 -11.92
N LYS A 292 0.70 28.31 -12.32
CA LYS A 292 1.94 28.08 -13.07
C LYS A 292 1.71 28.14 -14.58
N ILE A 293 0.48 27.89 -15.05
CA ILE A 293 0.15 28.09 -16.47
C ILE A 293 0.07 29.58 -16.79
N GLU A 294 0.63 29.94 -17.95
CA GLU A 294 0.69 31.32 -18.42
C GLU A 294 0.04 31.44 -19.80
N GLU A 295 -0.63 32.56 -20.05
CA GLU A 295 -1.14 32.89 -21.38
C GLU A 295 0.04 33.06 -22.36
N LYS A 296 -0.19 32.69 -23.63
CA LYS A 296 0.80 32.65 -24.73
C LYS A 296 1.90 31.59 -24.58
N ALA A 297 2.06 30.98 -23.41
CA ALA A 297 2.95 29.85 -23.21
C ALA A 297 2.41 28.59 -23.87
N ILE A 298 3.28 27.60 -24.07
CA ILE A 298 2.90 26.30 -24.61
C ILE A 298 2.09 25.56 -23.55
N PHE A 299 0.97 24.97 -23.95
CA PHE A 299 0.15 24.20 -23.03
C PHE A 299 0.95 23.04 -22.41
N LYS A 300 0.82 22.84 -21.10
CA LYS A 300 1.41 21.68 -20.41
C LYS A 300 0.37 21.07 -19.47
N ARG A 301 -0.02 19.82 -19.71
CA ARG A 301 -1.05 19.12 -18.91
C ARG A 301 -0.65 18.97 -17.44
N ASN A 302 0.61 18.71 -17.14
CA ASN A 302 1.10 18.61 -15.76
C ASN A 302 0.93 19.92 -14.97
N LEU A 303 1.28 21.07 -15.56
CA LEU A 303 1.09 22.37 -14.91
C LEU A 303 -0.39 22.66 -14.65
N LEU A 304 -1.27 22.35 -15.62
CA LEU A 304 -2.72 22.48 -15.43
C LEU A 304 -3.23 21.62 -14.25
N ARG A 305 -2.74 20.38 -14.12
CA ARG A 305 -3.10 19.50 -12.99
C ARG A 305 -2.59 20.05 -11.65
N GLU A 306 -1.35 20.52 -11.61
CA GLU A 306 -0.77 21.15 -10.41
C GLU A 306 -1.57 22.38 -9.98
N ASP A 307 -2.00 23.20 -10.94
CA ASP A 307 -2.79 24.39 -10.71
C ASP A 307 -4.21 24.08 -10.20
N ILE A 308 -4.86 23.05 -10.76
CA ILE A 308 -6.14 22.54 -10.27
C ILE A 308 -6.01 22.11 -8.81
N VAL A 309 -4.96 21.34 -8.47
CA VAL A 309 -4.69 20.91 -7.09
C VAL A 309 -4.45 22.12 -6.20
N ALA A 310 -3.66 23.10 -6.63
CA ALA A 310 -3.38 24.31 -5.85
C ALA A 310 -4.65 25.13 -5.56
N ILE A 311 -5.57 25.23 -6.53
CA ILE A 311 -6.87 25.88 -6.29
C ILE A 311 -7.68 25.09 -5.27
N VAL A 312 -7.86 23.78 -5.46
CA VAL A 312 -8.61 22.91 -4.53
C VAL A 312 -8.03 23.00 -3.11
N GLU A 313 -6.70 22.96 -2.97
CA GLU A 313 -6.02 23.11 -1.68
C GLU A 313 -6.32 24.47 -1.04
N LYS A 314 -6.31 25.57 -1.81
CA LYS A 314 -6.63 26.91 -1.32
C LYS A 314 -8.08 27.04 -0.81
N TYR A 315 -9.02 26.35 -1.45
CA TYR A 315 -10.40 26.23 -0.96
C TYR A 315 -10.48 25.39 0.31
N GLY A 316 -9.80 24.25 0.33
CA GLY A 316 -9.77 23.34 1.47
C GLY A 316 -9.11 23.95 2.72
N GLU A 317 -8.15 24.87 2.57
CA GLU A 317 -7.59 25.66 3.68
C GLU A 317 -8.64 26.59 4.34
N LYS A 318 -9.71 26.96 3.63
CA LYS A 318 -10.83 27.79 4.15
C LYS A 318 -12.03 26.98 4.65
N GLY A 319 -11.98 25.65 4.64
CA GLY A 319 -13.08 24.78 5.08
C GLY A 319 -13.89 24.10 3.98
N TYR A 320 -13.60 24.38 2.71
CA TYR A 320 -14.34 23.85 1.57
C TYR A 320 -13.73 22.51 1.12
N ALA A 321 -13.87 21.47 1.94
CA ALA A 321 -13.21 20.17 1.70
C ALA A 321 -13.68 19.45 0.43
N PHE A 322 -14.90 19.73 -0.03
CA PHE A 322 -15.49 19.12 -1.22
C PHE A 322 -15.48 20.05 -2.43
N ALA A 323 -14.68 21.12 -2.38
CA ALA A 323 -14.46 21.97 -3.53
C ALA A 323 -13.83 21.14 -4.67
N ASN A 324 -14.35 21.31 -5.88
CA ASN A 324 -13.86 20.60 -7.06
C ASN A 324 -13.61 21.59 -8.19
N VAL A 325 -12.61 21.31 -9.02
CA VAL A 325 -12.27 22.14 -10.18
C VAL A 325 -12.19 21.24 -11.40
N ILE A 326 -13.07 21.50 -12.37
CA ILE A 326 -13.13 20.76 -13.63
C ILE A 326 -12.61 21.67 -14.75
N PRO A 327 -11.50 21.31 -15.42
CA PRO A 327 -11.00 22.08 -16.55
C PRO A 327 -11.84 21.80 -17.80
N ALA A 328 -12.31 22.87 -18.45
CA ALA A 328 -12.79 22.83 -19.83
C ALA A 328 -11.68 23.36 -20.74
N ILE A 329 -11.22 22.51 -21.66
CA ILE A 329 -10.14 22.80 -22.61
C ILE A 329 -10.77 22.90 -24.00
N ASP A 330 -10.65 24.07 -24.61
CA ASP A 330 -11.25 24.39 -25.92
C ASP A 330 -10.14 24.73 -26.93
N PRO A 331 -9.62 23.73 -27.67
CA PRO A 331 -8.56 23.91 -28.65
C PRO A 331 -9.12 24.36 -30.01
N ASP A 332 -8.58 25.46 -30.55
CA ASP A 332 -8.83 25.91 -31.91
C ASP A 332 -7.73 25.38 -32.84
N LYS A 333 -8.11 24.45 -33.70
CA LYS A 333 -7.22 23.78 -34.66
C LYS A 333 -6.60 24.72 -35.70
N ASN A 334 -7.30 25.79 -36.07
CA ASN A 334 -6.85 26.71 -37.11
C ASN A 334 -5.77 27.64 -36.57
N THR A 335 -6.00 28.21 -35.39
CA THR A 335 -5.06 29.14 -34.76
C THR A 335 -3.99 28.43 -33.93
N LYS A 336 -4.16 27.13 -33.63
CA LYS A 336 -3.30 26.34 -32.74
C LYS A 336 -3.22 26.96 -31.34
N LEU A 337 -4.32 27.55 -30.93
CA LEU A 337 -4.49 28.18 -29.64
C LEU A 337 -5.51 27.41 -28.80
N VAL A 338 -5.37 27.45 -27.48
CA VAL A 338 -6.30 26.78 -26.56
C VAL A 338 -6.81 27.76 -25.51
N ASN A 339 -8.12 27.76 -25.30
CA ASN A 339 -8.75 28.45 -24.19
C ASN A 339 -8.97 27.46 -23.04
N ILE A 340 -8.61 27.88 -21.82
CA ILE A 340 -8.75 27.05 -20.63
C ILE A 340 -9.73 27.75 -19.69
N THR A 341 -10.80 27.06 -19.33
CA THR A 341 -11.75 27.51 -18.31
C THR A 341 -11.71 26.56 -17.13
N LEU A 342 -11.33 27.04 -15.96
CA LEU A 342 -11.36 26.28 -14.71
C LEU A 342 -12.72 26.51 -14.03
N ASN A 343 -13.60 25.53 -14.12
CA ASN A 343 -14.93 25.60 -13.49
C ASN A 343 -14.84 25.09 -12.05
N VAL A 344 -14.96 26.00 -11.10
CA VAL A 344 -14.93 25.73 -9.67
C VAL A 344 -16.35 25.43 -9.18
N THR A 345 -16.49 24.35 -8.42
CA THR A 345 -17.68 24.05 -7.62
C THR A 345 -17.24 24.12 -6.16
N GLU A 346 -17.64 25.18 -5.44
CA GLU A 346 -17.06 25.48 -4.11
C GLU A 346 -17.60 24.57 -2.99
N LYS A 347 -18.89 24.20 -3.07
CA LYS A 347 -19.64 23.52 -1.99
C LYS A 347 -19.64 24.33 -0.68
N ASP A 348 -20.28 23.81 0.36
CA ASP A 348 -20.31 24.48 1.66
C ASP A 348 -19.06 24.16 2.49
N LYS A 349 -18.76 25.05 3.45
CA LYS A 349 -17.76 24.74 4.47
C LYS A 349 -18.25 23.64 5.38
N VAL A 350 -17.37 22.71 5.74
CA VAL A 350 -17.73 21.61 6.63
C VAL A 350 -16.90 21.58 7.91
N LYS A 351 -17.50 21.04 8.98
CA LYS A 351 -16.81 20.79 10.25
C LYS A 351 -16.66 19.30 10.50
N VAL A 352 -15.61 18.92 11.21
CA VAL A 352 -15.43 17.52 11.61
C VAL A 352 -16.33 17.24 12.81
N ASN A 353 -17.23 16.27 12.69
CA ASN A 353 -18.07 15.81 13.79
C ASN A 353 -17.28 14.87 14.71
N ARG A 354 -16.81 13.75 14.15
CA ARG A 354 -16.06 12.71 14.87
C ARG A 354 -14.95 12.13 14.01
N ILE A 355 -13.92 11.61 14.68
CA ILE A 355 -12.80 10.90 14.06
C ILE A 355 -12.87 9.43 14.48
N ASN A 356 -13.22 8.58 13.52
CA ASN A 356 -13.34 7.13 13.71
C ASN A 356 -12.08 6.44 13.17
N ILE A 357 -11.48 5.54 13.95
CA ILE A 357 -10.27 4.80 13.54
C ILE A 357 -10.64 3.31 13.39
N PHE A 358 -10.26 2.72 12.26
CA PHE A 358 -10.58 1.33 11.91
C PHE A 358 -9.36 0.56 11.40
N GLY A 359 -9.31 -0.74 11.69
CA GLY A 359 -8.28 -1.66 11.21
C GLY A 359 -6.98 -1.64 12.02
N ASN A 360 -7.00 -1.04 13.21
CA ASN A 360 -5.90 -0.99 14.16
C ASN A 360 -6.00 -2.11 15.21
N ASP A 361 -5.94 -3.36 14.77
CA ASP A 361 -6.13 -4.54 15.64
C ASP A 361 -5.00 -4.68 16.68
N VAL A 362 -3.78 -4.30 16.33
CA VAL A 362 -2.61 -4.34 17.21
C VAL A 362 -2.27 -2.95 17.75
N THR A 363 -2.25 -1.93 16.90
CA THR A 363 -1.86 -0.56 17.25
C THR A 363 -2.95 0.11 18.06
N LYS A 364 -2.57 0.65 19.23
CA LYS A 364 -3.51 1.37 20.09
C LYS A 364 -4.04 2.61 19.37
N ASP A 365 -5.35 2.86 19.49
CA ASP A 365 -6.03 4.02 18.89
C ASP A 365 -5.27 5.34 19.12
N LYS A 366 -4.81 5.57 20.36
CA LYS A 366 -4.07 6.79 20.74
C LYS A 366 -2.80 7.05 19.90
N VAL A 367 -2.16 6.00 19.38
CA VAL A 367 -0.96 6.11 18.54
C VAL A 367 -1.31 6.69 17.17
N ILE A 368 -2.48 6.35 16.64
CA ILE A 368 -2.99 6.90 15.38
C ILE A 368 -3.58 8.29 15.62
N ARG A 369 -4.41 8.43 16.67
CA ARG A 369 -5.14 9.66 16.97
C ARG A 369 -4.24 10.86 17.18
N ARG A 370 -3.10 10.70 17.86
CA ARG A 370 -2.12 11.79 18.09
C ARG A 370 -1.42 12.29 16.81
N GLU A 371 -1.47 11.51 15.73
CA GLU A 371 -0.92 11.92 14.44
C GLU A 371 -1.94 12.68 13.57
N ILE A 372 -3.22 12.69 13.97
CA ILE A 372 -4.27 13.43 13.29
C ILE A 372 -4.25 14.88 13.77
N ARG A 373 -4.15 15.81 12.83
CA ARG A 373 -4.04 17.25 13.07
C ARG A 373 -5.36 17.99 13.04
N VAL A 374 -6.39 17.38 12.46
CA VAL A 374 -7.73 17.95 12.45
C VAL A 374 -8.41 17.65 13.79
N THR A 375 -9.09 18.66 14.34
CA THR A 375 -9.83 18.54 15.61
C THR A 375 -11.30 18.30 15.35
N GLU A 376 -11.94 17.52 16.21
CA GLU A 376 -13.40 17.42 16.23
C GLU A 376 -14.03 18.78 16.59
N GLN A 377 -15.21 19.06 16.04
CA GLN A 377 -15.99 20.29 16.15
C GLN A 377 -15.38 21.54 15.49
N GLU A 378 -14.23 21.42 14.84
CA GLU A 378 -13.60 22.51 14.09
C GLU A 378 -13.88 22.43 12.59
N ILE A 379 -13.75 23.56 11.90
CA ILE A 379 -13.81 23.61 10.43
C ILE A 379 -12.67 22.77 9.88
N ILE A 380 -12.96 21.85 8.97
CA ILE A 380 -11.93 20.98 8.41
C ILE A 380 -10.90 21.80 7.63
N ASN A 381 -9.61 21.50 7.84
CA ASN A 381 -8.54 22.05 7.03
C ASN A 381 -7.87 20.91 6.24
N THR A 382 -7.99 20.93 4.92
CA THR A 382 -7.44 19.86 4.07
C THR A 382 -5.91 19.79 4.12
N LYS A 383 -5.24 20.91 4.42
CA LYS A 383 -3.78 20.94 4.65
C LYS A 383 -3.41 20.13 5.88
N GLU A 384 -4.18 20.26 6.95
CA GLU A 384 -3.99 19.48 8.18
C GLU A 384 -4.33 18.01 7.95
N LEU A 385 -5.35 17.71 7.14
CA LEU A 385 -5.68 16.34 6.75
C LEU A 385 -4.53 15.70 5.95
N LYS A 386 -3.97 16.41 4.97
CA LYS A 386 -2.79 15.97 4.20
C LYS A 386 -1.58 15.77 5.10
N ARG A 387 -1.36 16.67 6.07
CA ARG A 387 -0.30 16.52 7.08
C ARG A 387 -0.53 15.31 7.98
N SER A 388 -1.77 15.03 8.37
CA SER A 388 -2.16 13.85 9.14
C SER A 388 -1.82 12.57 8.39
N TYR A 389 -2.16 12.49 7.10
CA TYR A 389 -1.78 11.37 6.23
C TYR A 389 -0.27 11.17 6.20
N GLN A 390 0.51 12.24 5.99
CA GLN A 390 1.97 12.16 5.99
C GLN A 390 2.53 11.64 7.31
N ARG A 391 2.02 12.11 8.45
CA ARG A 391 2.47 11.67 9.78
C ARG A 391 2.16 10.20 10.02
N LEU A 392 0.94 9.75 9.69
CA LEU A 392 0.55 8.35 9.77
C LEU A 392 1.41 7.46 8.85
N ASN A 393 1.68 7.92 7.63
CA ASN A 393 2.53 7.20 6.68
C ASN A 393 3.99 7.11 7.19
N ASN A 394 4.49 8.17 7.83
CA ASN A 394 5.84 8.22 8.39
C ASN A 394 6.02 7.32 9.63
N LEU A 395 4.95 6.91 10.31
CA LEU A 395 5.04 5.86 11.33
C LEU A 395 5.52 4.53 10.73
N ASN A 396 5.22 4.29 9.45
CA ASN A 396 5.54 3.05 8.74
C ASN A 396 4.91 1.79 9.39
N PHE A 397 3.78 1.94 10.10
CA PHE A 397 3.03 0.84 10.73
C PHE A 397 1.97 0.22 9.81
N PHE A 398 1.64 0.91 8.72
CA PHE A 398 0.51 0.57 7.86
C PHE A 398 0.97 0.32 6.42
N GLU A 399 0.33 -0.64 5.77
CA GLU A 399 0.44 -0.90 4.32
C GLU A 399 -0.39 0.12 3.54
N THR A 400 -1.63 0.36 3.99
CA THR A 400 -2.57 1.31 3.39
C THR A 400 -3.16 2.22 4.47
N ILE A 401 -3.35 3.49 4.12
CA ILE A 401 -3.97 4.51 4.96
C ILE A 401 -5.00 5.24 4.10
N GLU A 402 -6.24 5.30 4.56
CA GLU A 402 -7.31 6.03 3.91
C GLU A 402 -7.92 7.00 4.91
N LEU A 403 -7.98 8.28 4.55
CA LEU A 403 -8.64 9.34 5.31
C LEU A 403 -9.90 9.73 4.54
N LEU A 404 -11.04 9.20 4.95
CA LEU A 404 -12.30 9.32 4.21
C LEU A 404 -13.25 10.25 4.97
N PRO A 405 -13.39 11.53 4.56
CA PRO A 405 -14.44 12.40 5.08
C PRO A 405 -15.79 11.93 4.53
N ARG A 406 -16.66 11.47 5.42
CA ARG A 406 -18.04 11.05 5.11
C ARG A 406 -19.00 12.18 5.44
N GLU A 407 -19.65 12.71 4.41
CA GLU A 407 -20.64 13.79 4.56
C GLU A 407 -21.80 13.37 5.47
N LEU A 408 -22.17 14.28 6.36
CA LEU A 408 -23.35 14.23 7.21
C LEU A 408 -24.24 15.46 6.90
N PRO A 409 -25.51 15.45 7.33
CA PRO A 409 -26.35 16.65 7.33
C PRO A 409 -25.68 17.84 8.05
N GLU A 410 -26.19 19.05 7.82
CA GLU A 410 -25.76 20.28 8.50
C GLU A 410 -24.28 20.67 8.26
N SER A 411 -23.74 20.30 7.10
CA SER A 411 -22.35 20.60 6.72
C SER A 411 -21.34 20.04 7.72
N MET A 412 -21.59 18.84 8.22
CA MET A 412 -20.69 18.10 9.09
C MET A 412 -20.08 16.92 8.33
N VAL A 413 -18.92 16.45 8.78
CA VAL A 413 -18.29 15.23 8.27
C VAL A 413 -17.81 14.33 9.40
N ASP A 414 -18.02 13.03 9.29
CA ASP A 414 -17.26 12.06 10.08
C ASP A 414 -15.98 11.74 9.31
N LEU A 415 -14.82 11.83 9.98
CA LEU A 415 -13.54 11.43 9.39
C LEU A 415 -13.25 9.97 9.72
N ASP A 416 -13.44 9.09 8.75
CA ASP A 416 -13.10 7.67 8.87
C ASP A 416 -11.63 7.46 8.48
N VAL A 417 -10.80 7.15 9.46
CA VAL A 417 -9.39 6.77 9.31
C VAL A 417 -9.29 5.26 9.26
N ARG A 418 -9.11 4.73 8.04
CA ARG A 418 -8.99 3.28 7.82
C ARG A 418 -7.52 2.95 7.57
N VAL A 419 -6.99 2.04 8.37
CA VAL A 419 -5.62 1.57 8.23
C VAL A 419 -5.59 0.06 8.02
N LYS A 420 -4.61 -0.40 7.27
CA LYS A 420 -4.25 -1.82 7.20
C LYS A 420 -2.87 -1.99 7.79
N GLU A 421 -2.79 -2.64 8.93
CA GLU A 421 -1.50 -2.86 9.62
C GLU A 421 -0.58 -3.79 8.83
N LYS A 422 0.72 -3.52 8.92
CA LYS A 422 1.78 -4.40 8.39
C LYS A 422 2.79 -4.74 9.48
N PRO A 423 3.56 -5.82 9.33
CA PRO A 423 4.65 -6.12 10.26
C PRO A 423 5.62 -4.93 10.38
N THR A 424 5.83 -4.46 11.61
CA THR A 424 6.75 -3.36 11.94
C THR A 424 8.14 -3.84 12.36
N GLY A 425 8.31 -5.16 12.47
CA GLY A 425 9.59 -5.79 12.78
C GLY A 425 10.44 -5.92 11.52
N ALA A 426 11.72 -5.58 11.62
CA ALA A 426 12.66 -5.68 10.51
C ALA A 426 14.01 -6.22 10.97
N ILE A 427 14.61 -7.06 10.14
CA ILE A 427 16.00 -7.48 10.23
C ILE A 427 16.74 -6.87 9.05
N SER A 428 17.78 -6.08 9.33
CA SER A 428 18.57 -5.36 8.35
C SER A 428 20.01 -5.83 8.39
N PHE A 429 20.58 -6.10 7.22
CA PHE A 429 21.99 -6.40 7.03
C PHE A 429 22.55 -5.36 6.06
N GLY A 430 23.71 -4.80 6.37
CA GLY A 430 24.36 -3.83 5.50
C GLY A 430 25.85 -4.08 5.42
N ALA A 431 26.44 -3.81 4.26
CA ALA A 431 27.88 -3.75 4.09
C ALA A 431 28.22 -2.49 3.28
N GLY A 432 29.35 -1.87 3.60
CA GLY A 432 29.80 -0.65 2.95
C GLY A 432 31.31 -0.61 2.84
N TYR A 433 31.82 0.28 1.99
CA TYR A 433 33.24 0.57 1.89
C TYR A 433 33.45 2.07 2.07
N ASN A 434 34.37 2.47 2.96
CA ASN A 434 34.79 3.86 3.10
C ASN A 434 36.32 3.96 3.17
N SER A 435 36.87 5.15 2.93
CA SER A 435 38.32 5.37 2.86
C SER A 435 39.05 5.16 4.20
N VAL A 436 38.34 5.18 5.32
CA VAL A 436 38.91 5.17 6.68
C VAL A 436 38.88 3.76 7.30
N ASP A 437 37.74 3.10 7.24
CA ASP A 437 37.46 1.78 7.81
C ASP A 437 37.52 0.65 6.77
N HIS A 438 37.69 0.99 5.49
CA HIS A 438 37.55 0.06 4.37
C HIS A 438 36.19 -0.63 4.43
N VAL A 439 36.16 -1.96 4.53
CA VAL A 439 34.93 -2.74 4.62
C VAL A 439 34.32 -2.60 6.01
N VAL A 440 33.06 -2.19 6.05
CA VAL A 440 32.21 -2.17 7.25
C VAL A 440 30.96 -3.00 7.03
N GLY A 441 30.45 -3.59 8.10
CA GLY A 441 29.23 -4.38 8.12
C GLY A 441 28.31 -3.95 9.26
N MET A 442 27.01 -4.16 9.10
CA MET A 442 26.03 -3.99 10.16
C MET A 442 24.96 -5.08 10.13
N VAL A 443 24.48 -5.42 11.31
CA VAL A 443 23.29 -6.25 11.54
C VAL A 443 22.39 -5.50 12.52
N GLU A 444 21.13 -5.27 12.17
CA GLU A 444 20.14 -4.61 13.01
C GLU A 444 18.87 -5.45 13.07
N ILE A 445 18.34 -5.65 14.27
CA ILE A 445 17.00 -6.15 14.51
C ILE A 445 16.21 -5.00 15.15
N SER A 446 15.05 -4.69 14.60
CA SER A 446 14.22 -3.59 15.07
C SER A 446 12.75 -3.97 15.14
N GLN A 447 12.03 -3.36 16.08
CA GLN A 447 10.59 -3.43 16.20
C GLN A 447 10.06 -2.01 16.44
N GLY A 448 9.38 -1.43 15.45
CA GLY A 448 8.94 -0.04 15.48
C GLY A 448 7.69 0.24 16.33
N ASN A 449 6.92 -0.80 16.64
CA ASN A 449 5.62 -0.67 17.33
C ASN A 449 5.44 -1.79 18.37
N VAL A 450 6.34 -1.83 19.35
CA VAL A 450 6.35 -2.87 20.39
C VAL A 450 4.98 -2.92 21.11
N PHE A 451 4.29 -4.06 21.05
CA PHE A 451 2.96 -4.26 21.62
C PHE A 451 1.90 -3.22 21.19
N GLY A 452 2.04 -2.64 19.99
CA GLY A 452 1.08 -1.65 19.49
C GLY A 452 1.13 -0.28 20.17
N THR A 453 2.20 0.01 20.92
CA THR A 453 2.32 1.24 21.73
C THR A 453 2.99 2.41 21.01
N GLY A 454 3.58 2.17 19.84
CA GLY A 454 4.49 3.10 19.16
C GLY A 454 5.90 3.15 19.75
N ILE A 455 6.21 2.33 20.77
CA ILE A 455 7.57 2.18 21.30
C ILE A 455 8.45 1.50 20.25
N LEU A 456 9.62 2.09 20.01
CA LEU A 456 10.67 1.55 19.15
C LEU A 456 11.68 0.80 20.00
N ALA A 457 11.97 -0.45 19.65
CA ALA A 457 13.10 -1.21 20.18
C ALA A 457 14.08 -1.61 19.07
N LYS A 458 15.38 -1.51 19.31
CA LYS A 458 16.42 -1.87 18.35
C LYS A 458 17.60 -2.58 19.03
N ALA A 459 18.16 -3.55 18.34
CA ALA A 459 19.44 -4.17 18.65
C ALA A 459 20.32 -4.08 17.40
N LYS A 460 21.50 -3.48 17.51
CA LYS A 460 22.39 -3.21 16.38
C LYS A 460 23.81 -3.67 16.70
N GLY A 461 24.43 -4.38 15.77
CA GLY A 461 25.87 -4.65 15.73
C GLY A 461 26.49 -4.00 14.49
N GLU A 462 27.57 -3.26 14.68
CA GLU A 462 28.37 -2.64 13.62
C GLU A 462 29.81 -3.17 13.72
N PHE A 463 30.38 -3.56 12.59
CA PHE A 463 31.68 -4.21 12.50
C PHE A 463 32.54 -3.51 11.44
N GLY A 464 33.79 -3.23 11.76
CA GLY A 464 34.72 -2.57 10.86
C GLY A 464 36.14 -2.60 11.43
N LYS A 465 37.13 -2.29 10.59
CA LYS A 465 38.55 -2.38 10.99
C LYS A 465 38.88 -1.49 12.20
N ARG A 466 38.37 -0.26 12.25
CA ARG A 466 38.63 0.66 13.38
C ARG A 466 37.49 0.75 14.39
N LYS A 467 36.29 0.25 14.10
CA LYS A 467 35.14 0.37 15.01
C LYS A 467 34.33 -0.91 15.03
N THR A 468 34.10 -1.45 16.23
CA THR A 468 33.07 -2.46 16.50
C THR A 468 32.13 -1.90 17.57
N ASN A 469 30.83 -1.88 17.31
CA ASN A 469 29.85 -1.27 18.21
C ASN A 469 28.60 -2.13 18.31
N TYR A 470 28.15 -2.38 19.53
CA TYR A 470 26.89 -3.05 19.83
C TYR A 470 26.00 -2.07 20.59
N THR A 471 24.76 -1.91 20.16
CA THR A 471 23.79 -1.00 20.79
C THR A 471 22.44 -1.67 20.95
N LEU A 472 21.86 -1.58 22.14
CA LEU A 472 20.47 -1.87 22.44
C LEU A 472 19.75 -0.55 22.73
N SER A 473 18.65 -0.28 22.06
CA SER A 473 17.93 0.99 22.15
C SER A 473 16.44 0.76 22.37
N VAL A 474 15.84 1.54 23.25
CA VAL A 474 14.39 1.65 23.41
C VAL A 474 14.00 3.13 23.36
N LYS A 475 12.91 3.47 22.67
CA LYS A 475 12.40 4.85 22.60
C LYS A 475 10.88 4.87 22.66
N GLU A 476 10.35 5.60 23.63
CA GLU A 476 8.96 6.06 23.68
C GLU A 476 8.89 7.45 23.02
N PRO A 477 8.28 7.60 21.84
CA PRO A 477 8.23 8.88 21.13
C PRO A 477 7.25 9.93 21.71
N TRP A 478 6.26 9.51 22.51
CA TRP A 478 5.21 10.35 23.09
C TRP A 478 4.97 9.99 24.58
N LEU A 479 5.98 10.27 25.40
CA LEU A 479 5.94 10.11 26.84
C LEU A 479 4.76 10.92 27.43
N PHE A 480 3.93 10.25 28.24
CA PHE A 480 2.72 10.81 28.85
C PHE A 480 1.69 11.34 27.83
N ASP A 481 1.67 10.79 26.61
CA ASP A 481 0.80 11.22 25.51
C ASP A 481 1.02 12.71 25.13
N GLN A 482 2.21 13.23 25.43
CA GLN A 482 2.67 14.57 25.06
C GLN A 482 3.76 14.47 24.00
N PRO A 483 4.06 15.55 23.24
CA PRO A 483 5.17 15.60 22.27
C PRO A 483 6.54 15.63 22.97
N MET A 484 6.76 14.68 23.87
CA MET A 484 7.95 14.43 24.64
C MET A 484 8.40 13.00 24.33
N SER A 485 9.70 12.74 24.23
CA SER A 485 10.21 11.40 23.99
C SER A 485 11.18 10.98 25.08
N LEU A 486 11.19 9.69 25.41
CA LEU A 486 12.16 9.10 26.32
C LEU A 486 12.90 7.99 25.58
N GLY A 487 14.20 8.15 25.43
CA GLY A 487 15.10 7.15 24.86
C GLY A 487 16.03 6.60 25.92
N ALA A 488 16.34 5.30 25.84
CA ALA A 488 17.39 4.65 26.60
C ALA A 488 18.24 3.79 25.66
N ASN A 489 19.55 3.95 25.74
CA ASN A 489 20.52 3.18 24.97
C ASN A 489 21.51 2.50 25.90
N LEU A 490 21.82 1.23 25.65
CA LEU A 490 22.95 0.52 26.21
C LEU A 490 23.92 0.21 25.08
N PHE A 491 25.21 0.44 25.28
CA PHE A 491 26.20 0.24 24.24
C PHE A 491 27.50 -0.38 24.76
N LYS A 492 28.17 -1.10 23.86
CA LYS A 492 29.55 -1.56 24.01
C LYS A 492 30.30 -1.24 22.72
N SER A 493 31.35 -0.46 22.80
CA SER A 493 32.11 0.01 21.65
C SER A 493 33.60 -0.25 21.83
N ASP A 494 34.23 -0.77 20.80
CA ASP A 494 35.67 -0.88 20.63
C ASP A 494 36.08 -0.01 19.44
N ARG A 495 36.90 1.03 19.68
CA ARG A 495 37.34 1.95 18.65
C ARG A 495 38.86 2.09 18.65
N SER A 496 39.49 1.82 17.52
CA SER A 496 40.91 2.01 17.28
C SER A 496 41.15 3.40 16.69
N PHE A 497 41.94 4.20 17.38
CA PHE A 497 42.56 5.42 16.87
C PHE A 497 43.97 5.08 16.37
N ASP A 498 44.65 6.05 15.74
CA ASP A 498 45.97 5.82 15.16
C ASP A 498 47.03 5.48 16.22
N SER A 499 46.88 5.99 17.45
CA SER A 499 47.86 5.83 18.54
C SER A 499 47.35 5.05 19.75
N TYR A 500 46.07 4.66 19.82
CA TYR A 500 45.51 3.87 20.92
C TYR A 500 44.16 3.23 20.58
N LYS A 501 43.70 2.27 21.37
CA LYS A 501 42.34 1.71 21.31
C LYS A 501 41.50 2.13 22.52
N LYS A 502 40.29 2.65 22.28
CA LYS A 502 39.27 2.95 23.30
C LYS A 502 38.23 1.84 23.33
N ALA A 503 38.14 1.14 24.45
CA ALA A 503 37.01 0.25 24.76
C ALA A 503 36.05 0.97 25.72
N SER A 504 34.76 1.01 25.42
CA SER A 504 33.75 1.56 26.30
C SER A 504 32.52 0.66 26.43
N ILE A 505 31.92 0.68 27.61
CA ILE A 505 30.62 0.07 27.89
C ILE A 505 29.81 1.05 28.73
N GLY A 506 28.60 1.34 28.33
CA GLY A 506 27.81 2.38 28.98
C GLY A 506 26.37 2.40 28.55
N GLY A 507 25.68 3.44 28.99
CA GLY A 507 24.35 3.74 28.54
C GLY A 507 24.04 5.21 28.64
N ASN A 508 23.00 5.62 27.91
CA ASN A 508 22.48 6.96 28.00
C ASN A 508 20.96 6.95 28.03
N THR A 509 20.40 7.96 28.69
CA THR A 509 18.97 8.26 28.70
C THR A 509 18.77 9.64 28.12
N THR A 510 17.86 9.78 27.16
CA THR A 510 17.55 11.03 26.48
C THR A 510 16.08 11.39 26.68
N LEU A 511 15.83 12.56 27.28
CA LEU A 511 14.51 13.17 27.32
C LEU A 511 14.43 14.24 26.24
N GLY A 512 13.57 14.05 25.24
CA GLY A 512 13.32 14.99 24.16
C GLY A 512 11.96 15.68 24.27
N ARG A 513 11.82 16.87 23.68
CA ARG A 513 10.53 17.56 23.51
C ARG A 513 10.49 18.29 22.17
N SER A 514 9.39 18.12 21.43
CA SER A 514 9.09 18.95 20.26
C SER A 514 8.37 20.22 20.73
N PHE A 515 8.96 21.37 20.44
CA PHE A 515 8.38 22.68 20.76
C PHE A 515 7.49 23.18 19.63
N THR A 516 7.87 22.87 18.40
CA THR A 516 7.08 23.09 17.19
C THR A 516 7.15 21.84 16.33
N GLU A 517 6.52 21.85 15.16
CA GLU A 517 6.67 20.75 14.21
C GLU A 517 8.07 20.61 13.61
N TYR A 518 8.90 21.66 13.70
CA TYR A 518 10.26 21.68 13.15
C TYR A 518 11.33 21.70 14.24
N ILE A 519 11.04 22.29 15.41
CA ILE A 519 12.02 22.53 16.46
C ILE A 519 11.83 21.52 17.60
N SER A 520 12.89 20.83 17.97
CA SER A 520 12.92 19.92 19.11
C SER A 520 14.18 20.11 19.96
N GLY A 521 14.05 19.95 21.27
CA GLY A 521 15.16 19.95 22.22
C GLY A 521 15.31 18.61 22.91
N SER A 522 16.49 18.34 23.45
CA SER A 522 16.78 17.13 24.21
C SER A 522 17.77 17.35 25.34
N ILE A 523 17.59 16.61 26.42
CA ILE A 523 18.56 16.47 27.51
C ILE A 523 18.99 15.00 27.53
N THR A 524 20.29 14.75 27.42
CA THR A 524 20.86 13.40 27.45
C THR A 524 21.77 13.26 28.66
N TYR A 525 21.51 12.25 29.48
CA TYR A 525 22.45 11.82 30.52
C TYR A 525 23.20 10.59 30.03
N ASN A 526 24.53 10.65 30.04
CA ASN A 526 25.38 9.55 29.60
C ASN A 526 26.24 9.06 30.77
N LEU A 527 26.39 7.75 30.88
CA LEU A 527 27.21 7.07 31.88
C LEU A 527 27.98 5.95 31.18
N GLU A 528 29.30 6.06 31.09
CA GLU A 528 30.13 5.04 30.45
C GLU A 528 31.36 4.69 31.28
N ARG A 529 31.79 3.43 31.18
CA ARG A 529 33.08 2.96 31.65
C ARG A 529 34.00 2.85 30.45
N VAL A 530 35.11 3.57 30.49
CA VAL A 530 36.12 3.65 29.43
C VAL A 530 37.40 2.97 29.86
N GLN A 531 38.06 2.30 28.91
CA GLN A 531 39.40 1.77 29.06
C GLN A 531 40.20 2.10 27.80
N ILE A 532 41.41 2.61 27.99
CA ILE A 532 42.38 2.78 26.91
C ILE A 532 43.33 1.58 26.89
N LEU A 533 43.58 1.04 25.70
CA LEU A 533 44.36 -0.16 25.43
C LEU A 533 45.37 0.12 24.31
N ASN A 534 46.45 -0.65 24.25
CA ASN A 534 47.45 -0.62 23.18
C ASN A 534 47.85 0.81 22.77
N MET A 535 48.34 1.60 23.73
CA MET A 535 48.71 2.98 23.50
C MET A 535 50.17 3.09 23.06
N ALA A 536 50.40 3.75 21.93
CA ALA A 536 51.72 4.08 21.40
C ALA A 536 52.33 5.29 22.13
N ALA A 537 53.66 5.40 22.15
CA ALA A 537 54.36 6.54 22.74
C ALA A 537 53.99 7.90 22.09
N THR A 538 53.50 7.87 20.85
CA THR A 538 53.03 9.04 20.08
C THR A 538 51.60 9.48 20.44
N ALA A 539 50.94 8.84 21.41
CA ALA A 539 49.63 9.28 21.87
C ALA A 539 49.67 10.72 22.43
N PRO A 540 48.58 11.49 22.35
CA PRO A 540 48.51 12.82 22.95
C PRO A 540 48.73 12.76 24.47
N ASP A 541 49.44 13.74 25.03
CA ASP A 541 49.78 13.75 26.46
C ASP A 541 48.53 13.80 27.35
N THR A 542 47.44 14.39 26.86
CA THR A 542 46.12 14.41 27.52
C THR A 542 45.51 13.03 27.74
N VAL A 543 45.94 12.01 26.98
CA VAL A 543 45.50 10.61 27.15
C VAL A 543 46.54 9.82 27.94
N LYS A 544 47.83 10.20 27.87
CA LYS A 544 48.91 9.53 28.60
C LYS A 544 48.81 9.69 30.11
N THR A 545 48.32 10.83 30.59
CA THR A 545 48.09 11.09 32.03
C THR A 545 47.15 10.07 32.69
N ASP A 546 46.38 9.35 31.88
CA ASP A 546 45.40 8.36 32.36
C ASP A 546 45.99 6.95 32.56
N CYS A 547 47.25 6.75 32.20
CA CYS A 547 47.95 5.49 32.21
C CYS A 547 49.11 5.54 33.21
N ASP A 548 49.41 4.42 33.89
CA ASP A 548 50.42 4.39 34.94
C ASP A 548 51.82 4.70 34.37
N PRO A 549 52.52 5.74 34.85
CA PRO A 549 53.80 6.18 34.30
C PRO A 549 54.92 5.12 34.40
N HIS A 550 54.80 4.10 35.25
CA HIS A 550 55.83 3.05 35.37
C HIS A 550 56.04 2.23 34.08
N TYR A 551 55.08 2.20 33.16
CA TYR A 551 55.19 1.46 31.89
C TYR A 551 55.83 2.27 30.75
N ALA A 552 56.10 3.58 30.96
CA ALA A 552 56.67 4.47 29.95
C ALA A 552 58.14 4.19 29.59
N ALA A 553 58.87 3.51 30.49
CA ALA A 553 60.33 3.50 30.51
C ALA A 553 61.00 2.43 29.62
N ILE A 554 60.23 1.68 28.82
CA ILE A 554 60.75 0.64 27.93
C ILE A 554 60.69 1.13 26.48
N SER A 555 61.75 1.80 26.03
CA SER A 555 61.82 2.55 24.77
C SER A 555 61.80 1.73 23.47
N ASN A 556 61.69 0.40 23.54
CA ASN A 556 61.75 -0.50 22.37
C ASN A 556 60.46 -1.32 22.12
N ILE A 557 59.32 -0.95 22.75
CA ILE A 557 58.03 -1.62 22.54
C ILE A 557 57.08 -0.68 21.78
N GLU A 558 56.48 -1.16 20.67
CA GLU A 558 55.57 -0.38 19.82
C GLU A 558 54.33 0.15 20.58
N TYR A 559 53.89 -0.59 21.60
CA TYR A 559 52.82 -0.21 22.55
C TYR A 559 53.27 -0.37 24.00
N PRO A 560 53.96 0.63 24.60
CA PRO A 560 54.49 0.52 25.96
C PRO A 560 53.39 0.36 27.04
N TYR A 561 52.14 0.76 26.74
CA TYR A 561 50.99 0.58 27.64
C TYR A 561 49.96 -0.38 27.05
N ASN A 562 49.99 -1.63 27.50
CA ASN A 562 49.03 -2.66 27.07
C ASN A 562 47.60 -2.36 27.56
N SER A 563 47.42 -1.84 28.77
CA SER A 563 46.11 -1.47 29.29
C SER A 563 46.17 -0.42 30.40
N CYS A 564 45.42 0.66 30.26
CA CYS A 564 45.26 1.69 31.29
C CYS A 564 44.10 1.34 32.25
N LYS A 565 44.00 2.07 33.38
CA LYS A 565 42.94 1.85 34.37
C LYS A 565 41.57 2.15 33.77
N LYS A 566 40.57 1.35 34.13
CA LYS A 566 39.17 1.60 33.75
C LYS A 566 38.67 2.84 34.48
N LYS A 567 38.10 3.79 33.75
CA LYS A 567 37.52 5.02 34.29
C LYS A 567 36.02 5.02 34.08
N LEU A 568 35.27 5.47 35.09
CA LEU A 568 33.84 5.73 34.97
C LEU A 568 33.65 7.22 34.69
N THR A 569 32.94 7.54 33.61
CA THR A 569 32.66 8.92 33.20
C THR A 569 31.15 9.11 33.10
N SER A 570 30.70 10.34 33.38
CA SER A 570 29.30 10.73 33.18
C SER A 570 29.24 12.13 32.61
N SER A 571 28.25 12.39 31.76
CA SER A 571 28.04 13.68 31.13
C SER A 571 26.56 14.01 30.97
N VAL A 572 26.27 15.30 30.87
CA VAL A 572 24.96 15.82 30.50
C VAL A 572 25.11 16.57 29.18
N GLY A 573 24.33 16.14 28.20
CA GLY A 573 24.20 16.77 26.88
C GLY A 573 22.90 17.57 26.78
N LEU A 574 22.97 18.75 26.20
CA LEU A 574 21.83 19.58 25.80
C LEU A 574 21.84 19.68 24.27
N GLY A 575 20.72 19.32 23.65
CA GLY A 575 20.53 19.37 22.21
C GLY A 575 19.36 20.29 21.85
N LEU A 576 19.51 21.06 20.78
CA LEU A 576 18.42 21.76 20.11
C LEU A 576 18.56 21.53 18.61
N SER A 577 17.47 21.16 17.94
CA SER A 577 17.46 20.90 16.50
C SER A 577 16.25 21.54 15.84
N ARG A 578 16.43 21.96 14.59
CA ARG A 578 15.38 22.43 13.68
C ARG A 578 15.50 21.69 12.36
N ASP A 579 14.52 20.85 12.03
CA ASP A 579 14.43 20.19 10.72
C ASP A 579 13.17 20.65 9.99
N SER A 580 13.35 21.40 8.91
CA SER A 580 12.27 21.90 8.04
C SER A 580 12.35 21.35 6.62
N ARG A 581 13.06 20.23 6.42
CA ARG A 581 13.19 19.61 5.10
C ARG A 581 11.85 19.05 4.62
N ASP A 582 11.63 19.13 3.31
CA ASP A 582 10.47 18.54 2.63
C ASP A 582 10.55 17.00 2.60
N ASN A 583 11.76 16.45 2.42
CA ASN A 583 12.01 15.02 2.41
C ASN A 583 13.33 14.69 3.14
N TYR A 584 13.32 13.69 4.02
CA TYR A 584 14.52 13.27 4.77
C TYR A 584 15.59 12.59 3.89
N LEU A 585 15.17 11.86 2.85
CA LEU A 585 16.04 11.06 1.98
C LEU A 585 16.59 11.84 0.77
N ASP A 586 15.78 12.73 0.18
CA ASP A 586 16.14 13.57 -0.99
C ASP A 586 15.61 15.01 -0.81
N PRO A 587 16.20 15.81 0.10
CA PRO A 587 15.71 17.15 0.40
C PRO A 587 15.93 18.11 -0.77
N ARG A 588 14.89 18.89 -1.12
CA ARG A 588 14.94 19.92 -2.17
C ARG A 588 14.69 21.33 -1.65
N GLU A 589 13.98 21.44 -0.54
CA GLU A 589 13.67 22.69 0.13
C GLU A 589 13.85 22.54 1.65
N GLY A 590 14.12 23.65 2.34
CA GLY A 590 14.29 23.70 3.80
C GLY A 590 15.72 23.43 4.27
N SER A 591 15.89 23.24 5.59
CA SER A 591 17.20 23.01 6.21
C SER A 591 17.09 22.18 7.49
N THR A 592 18.19 21.51 7.84
CA THR A 592 18.40 20.91 9.16
C THR A 592 19.49 21.71 9.88
N ASN A 593 19.26 22.08 11.13
CA ASN A 593 20.20 22.82 11.96
C ASN A 593 20.20 22.19 13.35
N SER A 594 21.37 22.06 13.96
CA SER A 594 21.51 21.43 15.26
C SER A 594 22.61 22.07 16.11
N ILE A 595 22.31 22.23 17.40
CA ILE A 595 23.25 22.68 18.42
C ILE A 595 23.29 21.59 19.48
N TYR A 596 24.49 21.09 19.77
CA TYR A 596 24.71 20.12 20.83
C TYR A 596 25.86 20.57 21.73
N TYR A 597 25.58 20.60 23.03
CA TYR A 597 26.53 20.94 24.08
C TYR A 597 26.62 19.79 25.07
N GLU A 598 27.83 19.29 25.35
CA GLU A 598 28.05 18.24 26.34
C GLU A 598 28.98 18.70 27.45
N TYR A 599 28.56 18.44 28.68
CA TYR A 599 29.31 18.78 29.89
C TYR A 599 29.60 17.52 30.71
N ALA A 600 30.88 17.22 30.92
CA ALA A 600 31.32 16.14 31.80
C ALA A 600 31.06 16.50 33.27
N LEU A 601 30.39 15.61 34.00
CA LEU A 601 30.14 15.76 35.43
C LEU A 601 31.30 15.17 36.24
N LEU A 602 31.71 15.88 37.30
CA LEU A 602 32.64 15.37 38.29
C LEU A 602 31.95 14.25 39.09
N MET A 603 32.36 13.01 38.89
CA MET A 603 32.01 11.93 39.80
C MET A 603 33.00 11.92 40.96
N ALA A 604 32.50 12.19 42.17
CA ALA A 604 33.27 12.00 43.40
C ALA A 604 33.48 10.49 43.61
N ALA A 605 34.54 9.93 43.02
CA ALA A 605 34.94 8.56 43.28
C ALA A 605 35.58 8.50 44.68
N LYS A 606 34.95 7.81 45.63
CA LYS A 606 35.55 7.38 46.91
C LYS A 606 36.76 6.43 46.73
N THR A 607 37.11 6.11 45.49
CA THR A 607 38.22 5.23 45.10
C THR A 607 39.07 5.91 44.03
N GLY A 608 39.92 6.87 44.42
CA GLY A 608 41.18 7.25 43.76
C GLY A 608 41.27 7.38 42.23
N SER A 609 40.17 7.65 41.51
CA SER A 609 40.19 7.84 40.06
C SER A 609 39.83 9.29 39.72
N GLU A 610 40.80 10.03 39.17
CA GLU A 610 40.60 11.41 38.70
C GLU A 610 39.60 11.46 37.53
N ALA A 611 38.68 12.44 37.61
CA ALA A 611 37.69 12.72 36.58
C ALA A 611 38.28 13.62 35.49
N ILE A 612 38.09 13.26 34.23
CA ILE A 612 38.52 14.08 33.09
C ILE A 612 37.40 15.04 32.74
N ARG A 613 37.76 16.31 32.55
CA ARG A 613 36.85 17.40 32.19
C ARG A 613 37.09 17.78 30.74
N ASN A 614 36.29 17.23 29.84
CA ASN A 614 36.28 17.67 28.44
C ASN A 614 34.85 18.06 28.08
N SER A 615 34.62 19.36 27.86
CA SER A 615 33.37 19.90 27.34
C SER A 615 33.58 20.27 25.88
N TYR A 616 32.64 19.90 25.02
CA TYR A 616 32.69 20.23 23.60
C TYR A 616 31.36 20.83 23.16
N LEU A 617 31.45 21.84 22.28
CA LEU A 617 30.30 22.40 21.56
C LEU A 617 30.42 21.95 20.11
N ILE A 618 29.38 21.30 19.59
CA ILE A 618 29.29 20.93 18.18
C ILE A 618 28.16 21.76 17.56
N LEU A 619 28.53 22.54 16.54
CA LEU A 619 27.60 23.30 15.70
C LEU A 619 27.57 22.60 14.33
N SER A 620 26.40 22.11 13.92
CA SER A 620 26.22 21.45 12.62
C SER A 620 24.88 21.76 11.97
#